data_AF-A0A090I8X2-F1
#
_entry.id   AF-A0A090I8X2-F1
#
_cell.length_a   1.000
_cell.length_b   1.000
_cell.length_c   1.000
_cell.angle_alpha   90.00
_cell.angle_beta   90.00
_cell.angle_gamma   90.00
#
_symmetry.space_group_name_H-M   'P 1'
#
loop_
_entity.id
_entity.type
_entity.pdbx_description
1 polymer ?
#
loop_
_entity_poly.entity_id
_entity_poly.type
_entity_poly.pdbx_seq_one_letter_code
_entity_poly.pdbx_strand_id
1 'polypeptide(L)' 'MTVSKGLLRDILGLALIISIVLATLDVLLDMLALFAYINHEDKIASVFFHESFYLLVFFIPPYFISKYISSQDKVEVIER' A
#
# COMPACT_ATOMS: atom_id res chain seq x y z
N MET A 1 -7.31 -21.08 20.69
CA MET A 1 -6.80 -19.78 20.19
C MET A 1 -5.27 -19.82 20.20
N THR A 2 -4.63 -20.05 19.06
CA THR A 2 -3.16 -20.03 18.96
C THR A 2 -2.70 -18.58 18.77
N VAL A 3 -1.92 -18.08 19.72
CA VAL A 3 -1.39 -16.71 19.80
C VAL A 3 -0.75 -16.24 18.48
N SER A 4 -0.22 -17.15 17.66
CA SER A 4 0.37 -16.80 16.37
C SER A 4 -0.64 -16.25 15.36
N LYS A 5 -1.92 -16.68 15.40
CA LYS A 5 -2.95 -16.17 14.48
C LYS A 5 -3.32 -14.71 14.79
N GLY A 6 -3.36 -14.34 16.07
CA GLY A 6 -3.61 -12.97 16.51
C GLY A 6 -2.47 -12.03 16.17
N LEU A 7 -1.23 -12.46 16.42
CA LEU A 7 -0.03 -11.67 16.11
C LEU A 7 0.17 -11.50 14.60
N LEU A 8 -0.09 -12.54 13.81
CA LEU A 8 -0.06 -12.45 12.35
C LEU A 8 -1.07 -11.41 11.85
N ARG A 9 -2.31 -11.42 12.37
CA ARG A 9 -3.34 -10.46 12.02
C ARG A 9 -2.92 -9.02 12.30
N ASP A 10 -2.32 -8.77 13.46
CA ASP A 10 -1.87 -7.42 13.83
C ASP A 10 -0.71 -6.93 12.95
N ILE A 11 0.26 -7.81 12.62
CA ILE A 11 1.33 -7.49 11.68
C ILE A 11 0.78 -7.20 10.27
N LEU A 12 -0.20 -7.98 9.81
CA LEU A 12 -0.86 -7.73 8.52
C LEU A 12 -1.62 -6.40 8.53
N GLY A 13 -2.31 -6.08 9.64
CA GLY A 13 -2.98 -4.78 9.81
C GLY A 13 -1.99 -3.62 9.76
N LEU A 14 -0.87 -3.73 10.47
CA LEU A 14 0.17 -2.70 10.48
C LEU A 14 0.82 -2.53 9.09
N ALA A 15 1.13 -3.64 8.41
CA ALA A 15 1.65 -3.63 7.05
C ALA A 15 0.67 -2.97 6.06
N LEU A 16 -0.63 -3.19 6.24
CA LEU A 16 -1.67 -2.55 5.42
C LEU A 16 -1.71 -1.04 5.64
N ILE A 17 -1.62 -0.57 6.89
CA ILE A 17 -1.55 0.87 7.20
C ILE A 17 -0.30 1.49 6.55
N ILE A 18 0.86 0.87 6.72
CA ILE A 18 2.12 1.33 6.12
C ILE A 18 1.99 1.41 4.59
N SER A 19 1.41 0.38 3.96
CA SER A 19 1.16 0.38 2.51
C SER A 19 0.25 1.52 2.05
N ILE A 20 -0.82 1.84 2.78
CA ILE A 20 -1.73 2.94 2.44
C ILE A 20 -1.01 4.29 2.57
N VAL A 21 -0.20 4.46 3.61
CA VAL A 21 0.60 5.67 3.80
C VAL A 21 1.59 5.83 2.65
N LEU A 22 2.31 4.77 2.28
CA LEU A 22 3.25 4.79 1.14
C LEU A 22 2.54 5.05 -0.19
N ALA A 23 1.38 4.44 -0.43
CA ALA A 23 0.57 4.70 -1.62
C ALA A 23 0.06 6.15 -1.69
N THR A 24 -0.25 6.76 -0.55
CA THR A 24 -0.65 8.17 -0.50
C THR A 24 0.54 9.09 -0.79
N LEU A 25 1.73 8.75 -0.26
CA LEU A 25 2.99 9.43 -0.59
C LEU A 25 3.32 9.34 -2.08
N ASP A 26 3.10 8.17 -2.69
CA ASP A 26 3.29 7.93 -4.13
C ASP A 26 2.49 8.91 -4.99
N VAL A 27 1.18 8.99 -4.74
CA VAL A 27 0.28 9.92 -5.44
C VAL A 27 0.70 11.38 -5.27
N LEU A 28 1.23 11.72 -4.09
CA LEU A 28 1.73 13.06 -3.80
C LEU A 28 3.03 13.35 -4.58
N LEU A 29 3.91 12.35 -4.68
CA LEU A 29 5.14 12.41 -5.46
C LEU A 29 4.86 12.57 -6.95
N ASP A 30 3.90 11.81 -7.49
CA ASP A 30 3.46 11.93 -8.89
C ASP A 30 2.89 13.33 -9.21
N MET A 31 2.11 13.91 -8.29
CA MET A 31 1.64 15.30 -8.44
C MET A 31 2.79 16.31 -8.46
N LEU A 32 3.78 16.13 -7.60
CA LEU A 32 4.98 16.98 -7.59
C LEU A 32 5.83 16.80 -8.84
N ALA A 33 5.96 15.57 -9.34
CA ALA A 33 6.68 15.25 -10.57
C ALA A 33 6.01 15.93 -11.78
N LEU A 34 4.68 15.88 -11.87
CA LEU A 34 3.89 16.60 -12.87
C LEU A 34 4.08 18.11 -12.77
N PHE A 35 4.07 18.67 -11.56
CA PHE A 35 4.31 20.09 -11.35
C PHE A 35 5.72 20.50 -11.77
N ALA A 36 6.74 19.72 -11.42
CA ALA A 36 8.13 19.95 -11.84
C ALA A 36 8.28 19.86 -13.36
N TYR A 37 7.61 18.90 -14.01
CA TYR A 37 7.61 18.74 -15.46
C TYR A 37 7.01 19.97 -16.16
N ILE A 38 5.89 20.52 -15.64
CA ILE A 38 5.28 21.75 -16.17
C ILE A 38 6.22 22.96 -15.99
N ASN A 39 7.01 23.00 -14.91
CA ASN A 39 7.99 24.07 -14.65
C ASN A 39 9.31 23.89 -15.41
N HIS A 40 9.42 22.90 -16.32
CA HIS A 40 10.65 22.57 -17.06
C HIS A 40 11.84 22.17 -16.16
N GLU A 41 11.56 21.74 -14.93
CA GLU A 41 12.54 21.21 -13.98
C GLU A 41 12.78 19.72 -14.26
N ASP A 42 13.28 19.39 -15.47
CA ASP A 42 13.35 18.03 -16.02
C ASP A 42 14.13 17.05 -15.12
N LYS A 43 15.18 17.53 -14.44
CA LYS A 43 15.97 16.73 -13.50
C LYS A 43 15.15 16.34 -12.26
N ILE A 44 14.38 17.26 -11.73
CA ILE A 44 13.57 17.05 -10.52
C ILE A 44 12.39 16.15 -10.86
N ALA A 45 11.73 16.38 -12.00
CA ALA A 45 10.65 15.53 -12.49
C ALA A 45 11.09 14.08 -12.68
N SER A 46 12.26 13.85 -13.31
CA SER A 46 12.77 12.50 -13.55
C SER A 46 13.12 11.75 -12.26
N VAL A 47 13.62 12.43 -11.22
CA VAL A 47 13.92 11.80 -9.93
C VAL A 47 12.64 11.40 -9.23
N PHE A 48 11.64 12.29 -9.17
CA PHE A 48 10.36 11.97 -8.53
C PHE A 48 9.60 10.83 -9.23
N PHE A 49 9.58 10.80 -10.57
CA PHE A 49 8.97 9.67 -11.29
C PHE A 49 9.72 8.35 -11.09
N HIS A 50 11.04 8.38 -10.88
CA HIS A 50 11.80 7.17 -10.62
C HIS A 50 11.54 6.65 -9.21
N GLU A 51 11.41 7.53 -8.22
CA GLU A 51 11.08 7.16 -6.84
C GLU A 51 9.64 6.68 -6.68
N SER A 52 8.67 7.30 -7.37
CA SER A 52 7.26 6.85 -7.34
C SER A 52 7.09 5.42 -7.87
N PHE A 53 7.88 5.04 -8.88
CA PHE A 53 7.86 3.67 -9.40
C PHE A 53 8.17 2.59 -8.34
N TYR A 54 9.00 2.88 -7.33
CA TYR A 54 9.26 1.94 -6.24
C TYR A 54 8.10 1.86 -5.24
N LEU A 55 7.37 2.95 -5.06
CA LEU A 55 6.22 3.02 -4.16
C LEU A 55 5.01 2.26 -4.72
N LEU A 56 4.88 2.12 -6.05
CA LEU A 56 3.87 1.28 -6.69
C LEU A 56 3.87 -0.19 -6.22
N VAL A 57 5.01 -0.75 -5.83
CA VAL A 57 5.07 -2.13 -5.33
C VAL A 57 4.29 -2.31 -4.02
N PHE A 58 4.07 -1.21 -3.28
CA PHE A 58 3.30 -1.18 -2.03
C PHE A 58 1.78 -1.11 -2.26
N PHE A 59 1.28 -1.10 -3.50
CA PHE A 59 -0.15 -1.30 -3.78
C PHE A 59 -0.57 -2.78 -3.72
N ILE A 60 0.38 -3.71 -3.84
CA ILE A 60 0.10 -5.16 -3.85
C ILE A 60 -0.34 -5.67 -2.46
N PRO A 61 0.37 -5.37 -1.35
CA PRO A 61 0.02 -5.86 -0.02
C PRO A 61 -1.41 -5.55 0.44
N PRO A 62 -1.95 -4.31 0.32
CA PRO A 62 -3.26 -3.98 0.88
C PRO A 62 -4.40 -4.72 0.18
N TYR A 63 -4.28 -4.99 -1.12
CA TYR A 63 -5.27 -5.77 -1.87
C TYR A 63 -5.32 -7.23 -1.40
N PHE A 64 -4.14 -7.86 -1.21
CA PHE A 64 -4.06 -9.23 -0.74
C PHE A 64 -4.50 -9.38 0.72
N ILE A 65 -4.14 -8.43 1.59
CA ILE A 65 -4.50 -8.46 3.02
C ILE A 65 -6.01 -8.25 3.20
N SER A 66 -6.62 -7.28 2.49
CA SER A 66 -8.08 -7.07 2.50
C SER A 66 -8.84 -8.32 2.05
N LYS A 67 -8.36 -8.98 0.99
CA LYS A 67 -8.93 -10.25 0.49
C LYS A 67 -8.75 -11.38 1.50
N TYR A 68 -7.63 -11.43 2.21
CA TYR A 68 -7.38 -12.46 3.23
C TYR A 68 -8.29 -12.30 4.45
N ILE A 69 -8.53 -11.06 4.90
CA ILE A 69 -9.47 -10.74 5.99
C ILE A 69 -10.91 -11.11 5.59
N SER A 70 -11.36 -10.68 4.40
CA SER A 70 -12.71 -11.02 3.89
C SER A 70 -12.92 -12.54 3.69
N SER A 71 -11.85 -13.29 3.44
CA SER A 71 -11.94 -14.74 3.27
C SER A 71 -12.02 -15.49 4.61
N GLN A 72 -11.53 -14.90 5.72
CA GLN A 72 -11.65 -15.50 7.05
C GLN A 72 -13.07 -15.37 7.60
N ASP A 73 -13.71 -14.21 7.40
CA ASP A 73 -15.12 -13.99 7.79
C ASP A 73 -16.09 -14.96 7.08
N LYS A 74 -15.83 -15.31 5.82
CA LYS A 74 -16.69 -16.25 5.08
C LYS A 74 -16.65 -17.67 5.62
N VAL A 75 -15.53 -18.09 6.21
CA VAL A 75 -15.40 -19.45 6.77
C VAL A 75 -16.17 -19.55 8.09
N GLU A 76 -16.14 -18.49 8.90
CA GLU A 76 -16.84 -18.44 10.19
C GLU A 76 -18.38 -18.43 10.04
N VAL A 77 -18.89 -17.92 8.92
CA VAL A 77 -20.33 -17.91 8.61
C VAL A 77 -20.85 -19.27 8.12
N ILE A 78 -19.99 -20.11 7.56
CA ILE A 78 -20.40 -21.44 7.04
C ILE A 78 -20.39 -22.51 8.15
N GLU A 79 -19.68 -22.30 9.24
CA GLU A 79 -19.65 -23.19 10.41
C GLU A 79 -20.71 -22.88 11.48
N ARG A 80 -21.63 -21.94 11.24
CA ARG A 80 -22.71 -21.57 12.19
C ARG A 80 -24.09 -22.10 11.81
#